data_AF-A0A250DT97-F1
#
_entry.id   AF-A0A250DT97-F1
#
_cell.length_a   1.000
_cell.length_b   1.000
_cell.length_c   1.000
_cell.angle_alpha   90.00
_cell.angle_beta   90.00
_cell.angle_gamma   90.00
#
_symmetry.space_group_name_H-M   'P 1'
#
loop_
_entity.id
_entity.type
_entity.pdbx_description
1 polymer ?
#
loop_
_entity_poly.entity_id
_entity_poly.type
_entity_poly.pdbx_seq_one_letter_code
_entity_poly.pdbx_strand_id
1 'polypeptide(L)'
;MDCAETPEHHEFHGQPKPPPLIPDGKPNPFYARHAAKLAKLREECVVIAFGQRRALQEEDEWRALPLMLRFFVLTEAGMADPDDALRRGWREYPDAERSAIRATLRAWIRDLDALSALTL
;
A
#
# COMPACT_ATOMS: atom_id res chain seq x y z
N MET A 1 44.49 4.91 -27.72
CA MET A 1 43.79 4.63 -26.45
C MET A 1 42.43 4.10 -26.85
N ASP A 2 42.26 2.81 -26.59
CA ASP A 2 41.25 1.91 -27.12
C ASP A 2 39.81 2.23 -26.70
N CYS A 3 38.89 1.98 -27.63
CA CYS A 3 37.46 1.88 -27.39
C CYS A 3 37.17 0.63 -26.55
N ALA A 4 36.69 0.79 -25.33
CA ALA A 4 36.21 -0.33 -24.52
C ALA A 4 34.70 -0.52 -24.74
N GLU A 5 34.35 -1.47 -25.62
CA GLU A 5 33.02 -2.07 -25.70
C GLU A 5 32.70 -2.80 -24.39
N THR A 6 31.64 -2.41 -23.69
CA THR A 6 31.10 -3.17 -22.56
C THR A 6 30.30 -4.38 -23.08
N PRO A 7 30.47 -5.58 -22.50
CA PRO A 7 29.82 -6.79 -22.96
C PRO A 7 28.34 -6.79 -22.58
N GLU A 8 27.45 -6.95 -23.57
CA GLU A 8 26.01 -7.05 -23.32
C GLU A 8 25.68 -8.33 -22.54
N HIS A 9 25.12 -8.14 -21.35
CA HIS A 9 24.61 -9.20 -20.49
C HIS A 9 23.36 -9.79 -21.15
N HIS A 10 23.50 -10.91 -21.86
CA HIS A 10 22.36 -11.63 -22.42
C HIS A 10 21.49 -12.20 -21.29
N GLU A 11 20.41 -11.50 -20.95
CA GLU A 11 19.36 -12.06 -20.10
C GLU A 11 18.62 -13.15 -20.89
N PHE A 12 18.97 -14.41 -20.62
CA PHE A 12 18.21 -15.56 -21.09
C PHE A 12 16.81 -15.55 -20.48
N HIS A 13 15.83 -14.94 -21.16
CA HIS A 13 14.40 -15.06 -20.83
C HIS A 13 13.81 -16.41 -21.31
N GLY A 14 14.53 -17.50 -21.05
CA GLY A 14 14.03 -18.84 -21.32
C GLY A 14 12.96 -19.25 -20.31
N GLN A 15 11.99 -20.07 -20.73
CA GLN A 15 11.04 -20.69 -19.82
C GLN A 15 11.78 -21.41 -18.68
N PRO A 16 11.27 -21.34 -17.43
CA PRO A 16 11.91 -21.99 -16.30
C PRO A 16 12.03 -23.49 -16.58
N LYS A 17 13.27 -23.99 -16.58
CA LYS A 17 13.57 -25.41 -16.79
C LYS A 17 12.83 -26.22 -15.72
N PRO A 18 12.07 -27.28 -16.10
CA PRO A 18 11.31 -28.05 -15.13
C PRO A 18 12.24 -28.63 -14.06
N PRO A 19 11.79 -28.75 -12.80
CA PRO A 19 12.61 -29.28 -11.73
C PRO A 19 13.14 -30.67 -12.08
N PRO A 20 14.41 -30.99 -11.78
CA PRO A 20 14.92 -32.33 -12.02
C PRO A 20 14.11 -33.35 -11.22
N LEU A 21 13.44 -34.26 -11.94
CA LEU A 21 12.74 -35.40 -11.38
C LEU A 21 13.78 -36.37 -10.80
N ILE A 22 13.56 -36.84 -9.57
CA ILE A 22 14.29 -38.00 -9.04
C ILE A 22 13.84 -39.23 -9.85
N PRO A 23 14.72 -40.22 -10.14
CA PRO A 23 14.40 -41.38 -10.98
C PRO A 23 13.11 -42.14 -10.63
N ASP A 24 12.58 -41.99 -9.41
CA ASP A 24 11.35 -42.65 -8.93
C ASP A 24 10.06 -41.84 -9.15
N GLY A 25 10.09 -40.78 -9.97
CA GLY A 25 8.89 -39.96 -10.27
C GLY A 25 8.37 -39.14 -9.07
N LYS A 26 9.08 -39.15 -7.94
CA LYS A 26 8.75 -38.35 -6.76
C LYS A 26 9.35 -36.95 -6.88
N PRO A 27 8.58 -35.87 -6.62
CA PRO A 27 9.13 -34.52 -6.53
C PRO A 27 10.24 -34.50 -5.48
N ASN A 28 11.38 -33.89 -5.82
CA ASN A 28 12.51 -33.82 -4.90
C ASN A 28 12.10 -33.09 -3.60
N PRO A 29 12.23 -33.73 -2.42
CA PRO A 29 11.75 -33.17 -1.14
C PRO A 29 12.43 -31.86 -0.75
N PHE A 30 13.65 -31.60 -1.25
CA PHE A 30 14.31 -30.31 -1.09
C PHE A 30 13.55 -29.18 -1.81
N TYR A 31 13.04 -29.45 -3.02
CA TYR A 31 12.27 -28.48 -3.79
C TYR A 31 10.84 -28.30 -3.27
N ALA A 32 10.24 -29.33 -2.67
CA ALA A 32 8.91 -29.22 -2.05
C ALA A 32 8.91 -28.27 -0.85
N ARG A 33 9.94 -28.37 0.02
CA ARG A 33 10.14 -27.43 1.13
C ARG A 33 10.48 -26.02 0.63
N HIS A 34 11.24 -25.92 -0.47
CA HIS A 34 11.57 -24.64 -1.10
C HIS A 34 10.33 -23.96 -1.72
N ALA A 35 9.44 -24.73 -2.34
CA ALA A 35 8.20 -24.24 -2.92
C ALA A 35 7.26 -23.67 -1.85
N ALA A 36 7.12 -24.35 -0.71
CA ALA A 36 6.34 -23.84 0.42
C ALA A 36 6.93 -22.53 1.00
N LYS A 37 8.26 -22.44 1.12
CA LYS A 37 8.95 -21.22 1.56
C LYS A 37 8.77 -20.06 0.56
N LEU A 38 8.84 -20.34 -0.74
CA LEU A 38 8.62 -19.36 -1.79
C LEU A 38 7.17 -18.89 -1.86
N ALA A 39 6.19 -19.76 -1.61
CA ALA A 39 4.78 -19.39 -1.52
C ALA A 39 4.54 -18.42 -0.35
N LYS A 40 5.09 -18.74 0.83
CA LYS A 40 5.03 -17.85 2.01
C LYS A 40 5.66 -16.48 1.75
N LEU A 41 6.85 -16.45 1.12
CA LEU A 41 7.50 -15.18 0.76
C LEU A 41 6.68 -14.38 -0.26
N ARG A 42 6.04 -15.04 -1.23
CA ARG A 42 5.12 -14.38 -2.17
C ARG A 42 3.92 -13.77 -1.45
N GLU A 43 3.32 -14.49 -0.51
CA GLU A 43 2.21 -13.98 0.30
C GLU A 43 2.65 -12.76 1.13
N GLU A 44 3.81 -12.83 1.79
CA GLU A 44 4.38 -11.71 2.53
C GLU A 44 4.64 -10.49 1.62
N CYS A 45 5.21 -10.71 0.43
CA CYS A 45 5.40 -9.65 -0.56
C CYS A 45 4.09 -9.05 -1.04
N VAL A 46 3.04 -9.86 -1.25
CA VAL A 46 1.71 -9.38 -1.64
C VAL A 46 1.11 -8.53 -0.53
N VAL A 47 1.19 -8.96 0.73
CA VAL A 47 0.69 -8.19 1.88
C VAL A 47 1.42 -6.87 2.02
N ILE A 48 2.75 -6.87 1.91
CA ILE A 48 3.58 -5.66 1.97
C ILE A 48 3.25 -4.72 0.80
N ALA A 49 3.21 -5.24 -0.42
CA ALA A 49 2.92 -4.44 -1.61
C ALA A 49 1.51 -3.86 -1.57
N PHE A 50 0.53 -4.62 -1.10
CA PHE A 50 -0.85 -4.15 -0.97
C PHE A 50 -0.99 -3.10 0.14
N GLY A 51 -0.31 -3.31 1.28
CA GLY A 51 -0.24 -2.32 2.36
C GLY A 51 0.41 -1.01 1.90
N GLN A 52 1.52 -1.09 1.15
CA GLN A 52 2.18 0.10 0.60
C GLN A 52 1.34 0.80 -0.45
N ARG A 53 0.68 0.07 -1.35
CA ARG A 53 -0.25 0.65 -2.34
C ARG A 53 -1.42 1.36 -1.65
N ARG A 54 -2.03 0.72 -0.64
CA ARG A 54 -3.10 1.34 0.15
C ARG A 54 -2.62 2.61 0.86
N ALA A 55 -1.43 2.57 1.47
CA ALA A 55 -0.87 3.73 2.15
C ALA A 55 -0.47 4.87 1.19
N LEU A 56 -0.24 4.57 -0.10
CA LEU A 56 -0.08 5.60 -1.14
C LEU A 56 -1.44 6.18 -1.51
N GLN A 57 -2.44 5.33 -1.73
CA GLN A 57 -3.80 5.76 -2.04
C GLN A 57 -4.41 6.66 -0.94
N GLU A 58 -4.24 6.30 0.34
CA GLU A 58 -4.76 7.12 1.44
C GLU A 58 -4.08 8.50 1.52
N GLU A 59 -2.78 8.58 1.19
CA GLU A 59 -2.06 9.86 1.12
C GLU A 59 -2.57 10.71 -0.05
N ASP A 60 -2.82 10.10 -1.21
CA ASP A 60 -3.35 10.79 -2.39
C ASP A 60 -4.77 11.32 -2.14
N GLU A 61 -5.64 10.51 -1.55
CA GLU A 61 -7.00 10.91 -1.16
C GLU A 61 -6.98 12.04 -0.12
N TRP A 62 -6.10 11.96 0.88
CA TRP A 62 -5.93 13.03 1.86
C TRP A 62 -5.48 14.35 1.20
N ARG A 63 -4.52 14.29 0.26
CA ARG A 63 -4.03 15.47 -0.46
C ARG A 63 -5.07 16.06 -1.41
N ALA A 64 -5.93 15.22 -1.99
CA ALA A 64 -6.98 15.63 -2.89
C ALA A 64 -8.09 16.45 -2.18
N LEU A 65 -8.25 16.29 -0.86
CA LEU A 65 -9.21 17.10 -0.10
C LEU A 65 -8.84 18.59 -0.13
N PRO A 66 -9.80 19.49 -0.42
CA PRO A 66 -9.63 20.92 -0.26
C PRO A 66 -9.07 21.28 1.12
N LEU A 67 -8.16 22.26 1.17
CA LEU A 67 -7.48 22.65 2.41
C LEU A 67 -8.46 23.01 3.53
N MET A 68 -9.54 23.71 3.18
CA MET A 68 -10.61 24.08 4.10
C MET A 68 -11.29 22.85 4.73
N LEU A 69 -11.56 21.80 3.95
CA LEU A 69 -12.15 20.57 4.48
C LEU A 69 -11.17 19.85 5.40
N ARG A 70 -9.89 19.77 5.02
CA ARG A 70 -8.87 19.20 5.91
C ARG A 70 -8.79 19.93 7.24
N PHE A 71 -8.82 21.27 7.23
CA PHE A 71 -8.82 22.07 8.45
C PHE A 71 -10.00 21.74 9.38
N PHE A 72 -11.21 21.70 8.82
CA PHE A 72 -12.41 21.38 9.60
C PHE A 72 -12.38 19.95 10.14
N VAL A 73 -11.96 18.96 9.34
CA VAL A 73 -11.83 17.57 9.79
C VAL A 73 -10.85 17.46 10.95
N LEU A 74 -9.70 18.14 10.88
CA LEU A 74 -8.69 18.13 11.93
C LEU A 74 -9.21 18.78 13.22
N THR A 75 -9.94 19.90 13.08
CA THR A 75 -10.57 20.58 14.22
C THR A 75 -11.57 19.67 14.92
N GLU A 76 -12.47 19.04 14.16
CA GLU A 76 -13.48 18.13 14.72
C GLU A 76 -12.91 16.80 15.22
N ALA A 77 -11.80 16.33 14.65
CA ALA A 77 -11.06 15.18 15.16
C ALA A 77 -10.37 15.48 16.51
N GLY A 78 -10.45 16.71 17.01
CA GLY A 78 -9.92 17.12 18.32
C GLY A 78 -8.44 17.49 18.29
N MET A 79 -7.90 17.88 17.13
CA MET A 79 -6.51 18.36 17.04
C MET A 79 -6.36 19.67 17.80
N ALA A 80 -5.38 19.72 18.71
CA ALA A 80 -5.13 20.91 19.53
C ALA A 80 -4.66 22.12 18.70
N ASP A 81 -3.91 21.86 17.62
CA ASP A 81 -3.45 22.86 16.66
C ASP A 81 -3.68 22.34 15.23
N PRO A 82 -4.84 22.66 14.62
CA PRO A 82 -5.17 22.25 13.26
C PRO A 82 -4.24 22.87 12.21
N ASP A 83 -3.72 24.07 12.44
CA ASP A 83 -2.83 24.78 11.50
C ASP A 83 -1.46 24.12 11.39
N ASP A 84 -0.90 23.66 12.52
CA ASP A 84 0.31 22.85 12.50
C ASP A 84 0.03 21.46 11.89
N ALA A 85 -1.07 20.83 12.26
CA ALA A 85 -1.45 19.52 11.73
C ALA A 85 -1.60 19.54 10.19
N LEU A 86 -2.16 20.61 9.60
CA LEU A 86 -2.28 20.77 8.15
C LEU A 86 -0.96 20.67 7.38
N ARG A 87 0.18 20.96 8.02
CA ARG A 87 1.51 20.89 7.40
C ARG A 87 2.01 19.46 7.27
N ARG A 88 1.40 18.51 7.98
CA ARG A 88 1.81 17.11 8.04
C ARG A 88 1.26 16.30 6.87
N GLY A 89 2.08 15.41 6.33
CA GLY A 89 1.63 14.35 5.41
C GLY A 89 0.73 13.33 6.12
N TRP A 90 -0.13 12.61 5.38
CA TRP A 90 -1.05 11.63 5.97
C TRP A 90 -0.31 10.58 6.82
N ARG A 91 0.88 10.16 6.39
CA ARG A 91 1.71 9.16 7.09
C ARG A 91 2.37 9.66 8.38
N GLU A 92 2.47 10.96 8.55
CA GLU A 92 3.10 11.57 9.74
C GLU A 92 2.15 11.57 10.94
N TYR A 93 0.84 11.38 10.70
CA TYR A 93 -0.15 11.25 11.76
C TYR A 93 -0.01 9.90 12.49
N PRO A 94 0.03 9.91 13.83
CA PRO A 94 -0.13 8.71 14.65
C PRO A 94 -1.41 7.92 14.31
N ASP A 95 -1.41 6.62 14.59
CA ASP A 95 -2.56 5.76 14.28
C ASP A 95 -3.84 6.18 15.00
N ALA A 96 -3.73 6.69 16.23
CA ALA A 96 -4.86 7.20 16.99
C ALA A 96 -5.50 8.43 16.30
N GLU A 97 -4.65 9.37 15.87
CA GLU A 97 -5.06 10.57 15.15
C GLU A 97 -5.70 10.24 13.79
N ARG A 98 -5.08 9.35 13.00
CA ARG A 98 -5.65 8.86 11.75
C ARG A 98 -7.01 8.17 11.95
N SER A 99 -7.16 7.46 13.06
CA SER A 99 -8.43 6.80 13.40
C SER A 99 -9.52 7.81 13.75
N ALA A 100 -9.18 8.86 14.50
CA ALA A 100 -10.09 9.98 14.79
C ALA A 100 -10.52 10.71 13.51
N ILE A 101 -9.56 11.07 12.65
CA ILE A 101 -9.82 11.71 11.35
C ILE A 101 -10.78 10.87 10.49
N ARG A 102 -10.51 9.55 10.37
CA ARG A 102 -11.40 8.63 9.63
C ARG A 102 -12.79 8.54 10.26
N ALA A 103 -12.91 8.60 11.58
CA ALA A 103 -14.20 8.57 12.26
C ALA A 103 -15.01 9.84 11.95
N THR A 104 -14.38 11.02 11.99
CA THR A 104 -14.98 12.30 11.62
C THR A 104 -15.45 12.30 10.17
N LEU A 105 -14.59 11.90 9.23
CA LEU A 105 -14.95 11.81 7.80
C LEU A 105 -16.15 10.87 7.56
N ARG A 106 -16.21 9.73 8.25
CA ARG A 106 -17.38 8.82 8.16
C ARG A 106 -18.64 9.43 8.74
N ALA A 107 -18.53 10.22 9.80
CA ALA A 107 -19.68 10.95 10.36
C ALA A 107 -20.22 11.94 9.33
N TRP A 108 -19.35 12.77 8.74
CA TRP A 108 -19.74 13.72 7.70
C TRP A 108 -20.41 13.08 6.49
N ILE A 109 -19.89 11.95 6.00
CA ILE A 109 -20.51 11.22 4.89
C ILE A 109 -21.94 10.80 5.25
N ARG A 110 -22.16 10.25 6.46
CA ARG A 110 -23.50 9.87 6.92
C ARG A 110 -24.43 11.07 7.06
N ASP A 111 -23.92 12.19 7.56
CA ASP A 111 -24.72 13.41 7.72
C ASP A 111 -25.09 14.00 6.36
N LEU A 112 -24.17 14.01 5.39
CA LEU A 112 -24.44 14.44 4.01
C LEU A 112 -25.44 13.51 3.32
N ASP A 113 -25.34 12.19 3.52
CA ASP A 113 -26.33 11.24 3.01
C ASP A 113 -27.71 11.50 3.61
N ALA A 114 -27.80 11.77 4.92
CA ALA A 114 -29.07 12.13 5.57
C ALA A 114 -29.65 13.45 5.06
N LEU A 115 -28.80 14.44 4.77
CA LEU A 115 -29.21 15.72 4.20
C LEU A 115 -29.58 15.61 2.72
N SER A 116 -29.05 14.64 1.97
CA SER A 116 -29.42 14.42 0.57
C SER A 116 -30.92 14.16 0.41
N ALA A 117 -31.55 13.58 1.43
CA ALA A 117 -33.00 13.38 1.51
C ALA A 117 -33.80 14.69 1.57
N LEU A 118 -33.16 15.83 1.89
CA LEU A 118 -33.78 17.16 1.86
C LEU A 118 -33.61 17.87 0.51
N THR A 119 -32.77 17.33 -0.37
CA THR A 119 -32.42 17.93 -1.67
C THR A 119 -32.94 17.13 -2.87
N LEU A 120 -33.61 15.99 -2.62
CA LEU A 120 -34.30 15.13 -3.57
C LEU A 120 -35.82 15.27 -3.42
#